data_AF-A0A9X2AFQ4-F1
#
_entry.id   AF-A0A9X2AFQ4-F1
#
_cell.length_a   1.000
_cell.length_b   1.000
_cell.length_c   1.000
_cell.angle_alpha   90.00
_cell.angle_beta   90.00
_cell.angle_gamma   90.00
#
_symmetry.space_group_name_H-M   'P 1'
#
loop_
_entity.id
_entity.type
_entity.pdbx_description
1 polymer ?
#
loop_
_entity_poly.entity_id
_entity_poly.type
_entity_poly.pdbx_seq_one_letter_code
_entity_poly.pdbx_strand_id
1 'polypeptide(L)'
;MMEGKDDFMEKEQFAKLLGYPSFYQLQNASTYSLIDMDSSYYITPTPQGWVVWCDAEEHMNQANMVMFSTQREARFYLHALLKELQ
;
A
#
# COMPACT_ATOMS: atom_id res chain seq x y z
N MET A 1 2.19 23.36 20.62
CA MET A 1 1.69 22.82 19.34
C MET A 1 2.68 21.74 18.97
N MET A 2 2.32 20.46 19.12
CA MET A 2 3.18 19.37 18.64
C MET A 2 2.78 19.15 17.19
N GLU A 3 3.67 19.48 16.26
CA GLU A 3 3.61 18.96 14.90
C GLU A 3 3.54 17.44 15.01
N GLY A 4 2.48 16.83 14.47
CA GLY A 4 2.52 15.41 14.18
C GLY A 4 3.71 15.22 13.26
N LYS A 5 4.74 14.53 13.73
CA LYS A 5 5.76 14.00 12.83
C LYS A 5 5.00 13.02 11.95
N ASP A 6 4.66 13.47 10.75
CA ASP A 6 4.26 12.56 9.70
C ASP A 6 5.41 11.54 9.56
N ASP A 7 5.15 10.29 9.96
CA ASP A 7 6.11 9.19 9.92
C ASP A 7 6.31 8.76 8.45
N PHE A 8 6.93 9.65 7.70
CA PHE A 8 7.38 9.39 6.34
C PHE A 8 8.54 8.39 6.39
N MET A 9 8.45 7.38 5.54
CA MET A 9 9.35 6.25 5.42
C MET A 9 9.80 6.10 3.98
N GLU A 10 11.08 5.79 3.79
CA GLU A 10 11.63 5.49 2.48
C GLU A 10 10.96 4.24 1.87
N LYS A 11 10.77 4.21 0.54
CA LYS A 11 10.16 3.08 -0.17
C LYS A 11 10.82 1.73 0.14
N GLU A 12 12.14 1.74 0.29
CA GLU A 12 12.91 0.55 0.66
C GLU A 12 12.67 0.08 2.10
N GLN A 13 12.43 1.01 3.03
CA GLN A 13 12.06 0.67 4.40
C GLN A 13 10.62 0.13 4.47
N PHE A 14 9.72 0.70 3.67
CA PHE A 14 8.33 0.25 3.56
C PHE A 14 8.26 -1.19 3.04
N ALA A 15 9.04 -1.52 2.01
CA ALA A 15 9.12 -2.89 1.51
C ALA A 15 9.60 -3.88 2.59
N LYS A 16 10.63 -3.51 3.36
CA LYS A 16 11.15 -4.34 4.45
C LYS A 16 10.13 -4.54 5.57
N LEU A 17 9.33 -3.53 5.90
CA LEU A 17 8.24 -3.62 6.87
C LEU A 17 7.23 -4.70 6.46
N LEU A 18 6.94 -4.81 5.16
CA LEU A 18 6.03 -5.80 4.59
C LEU A 18 6.66 -7.17 4.33
N GLY A 19 7.93 -7.35 4.73
CA GLY A 19 8.66 -8.62 4.59
C GLY A 19 9.37 -8.81 3.25
N TYR A 20 9.54 -7.74 2.46
CA TYR A 20 10.21 -7.80 1.16
C TYR A 20 11.64 -7.23 1.20
N PRO A 21 12.61 -7.84 0.51
CA PRO A 21 14.00 -7.36 0.50
C PRO A 21 14.20 -5.98 -0.13
N SER A 22 13.36 -5.61 -1.11
CA SER A 22 13.40 -4.31 -1.79
C SER A 22 12.04 -3.88 -2.31
N PHE A 23 11.90 -2.58 -2.62
CA PHE A 23 10.67 -2.03 -3.18
C PHE A 23 10.30 -2.65 -4.53
N TYR A 24 11.30 -2.89 -5.40
CA TYR A 24 11.09 -3.58 -6.67
C TYR A 24 10.48 -4.99 -6.50
N GLN A 25 10.93 -5.74 -5.48
CA GLN A 25 10.37 -7.07 -5.20
C GLN A 25 8.95 -7.00 -4.64
N LEU A 26 8.65 -6.02 -3.78
CA LEU A 26 7.30 -5.74 -3.30
C LEU A 26 6.35 -5.45 -4.47
N GLN A 27 6.75 -4.58 -5.40
CA GLN A 27 5.95 -4.25 -6.58
C GLN A 27 5.70 -5.47 -7.46
N ASN A 28 6.73 -6.29 -7.75
CA ASN A 28 6.56 -7.50 -8.54
C ASN A 28 5.69 -8.58 -7.86
N ALA A 29 5.66 -8.62 -6.53
CA ALA A 29 4.79 -9.51 -5.78
C ALA A 29 3.32 -9.03 -5.75
N SER A 30 3.06 -7.79 -6.15
CA SER A 30 1.73 -7.20 -6.14
C SER A 30 0.88 -7.81 -7.26
N THR A 31 -0.32 -8.25 -6.91
CA THR A 31 -1.21 -9.02 -7.79
C THR A 31 -2.22 -8.18 -8.56
N TYR A 32 -2.31 -6.89 -8.22
CA TYR A 32 -3.24 -5.96 -8.82
C TYR A 32 -2.68 -4.55 -8.65
N SER A 33 -2.72 -3.77 -9.72
CA SER A 33 -2.41 -2.35 -9.71
C SER A 33 -3.51 -1.55 -10.41
N LEU A 34 -3.87 -0.41 -9.84
CA LEU A 34 -4.73 0.58 -10.48
C LEU A 34 -4.11 1.95 -10.34
N ILE A 35 -4.16 2.72 -11.42
CA ILE A 35 -3.59 4.07 -11.50
C ILE A 35 -4.76 5.04 -11.52
N ASP A 36 -4.82 5.94 -10.55
CA ASP A 36 -5.76 7.05 -10.48
C ASP A 36 -4.97 8.36 -10.42
N MET A 37 -5.11 9.19 -11.46
CA MET A 37 -4.34 10.42 -11.67
C MET A 37 -2.83 10.22 -11.40
N ASP A 38 -2.39 10.57 -10.19
CA ASP A 38 -0.99 10.56 -9.73
C ASP A 38 -0.69 9.43 -8.71
N SER A 39 -1.66 8.56 -8.44
CA SER A 39 -1.59 7.52 -7.40
C SER A 39 -1.69 6.11 -7.98
N SER A 40 -0.80 5.21 -7.56
CA SER A 40 -0.88 3.79 -7.89
C SER A 40 -1.24 2.95 -6.67
N TYR A 41 -2.36 2.25 -6.72
CA TYR A 41 -2.82 1.36 -5.65
C TYR A 41 -2.46 -0.08 -5.94
N TYR A 42 -1.96 -0.80 -4.95
CA TYR A 42 -1.46 -2.16 -5.08
C TYR A 42 -2.12 -3.10 -4.08
N ILE A 43 -2.26 -4.37 -4.46
CA ILE A 43 -2.61 -5.47 -3.54
C ILE A 43 -1.45 -6.47 -3.49
N THR A 44 -0.81 -6.60 -2.33
CA THR A 44 0.38 -7.43 -2.15
C THR A 44 0.17 -8.49 -1.07
N PRO A 45 0.54 -9.75 -1.30
CA PRO A 45 0.58 -10.75 -0.25
C PRO A 45 1.72 -10.42 0.74
N THR A 46 1.57 -10.80 2.00
CA THR A 46 2.58 -10.65 3.06
C THR A 46 2.52 -11.89 3.95
N PRO A 47 3.52 -12.13 4.82
CA PRO A 47 3.44 -13.22 5.80
C PRO A 47 2.21 -13.14 6.74
N GLN A 48 1.67 -11.94 6.97
CA GLN A 48 0.54 -11.68 7.87
C GLN A 48 -0.83 -11.67 7.17
N GLY A 49 -0.87 -11.77 5.83
CA GLY A 49 -2.11 -11.70 5.05
C GLY A 49 -1.93 -10.93 3.76
N TRP A 50 -2.86 -10.02 3.47
CA TRP A 50 -2.88 -9.21 2.25
C TRP A 50 -2.90 -7.74 2.60
N VAL A 51 -2.08 -6.94 1.94
CA VAL A 51 -2.01 -5.49 2.16
C VAL A 51 -2.49 -4.76 0.92
N VAL A 52 -3.36 -3.77 1.11
CA VAL A 52 -3.65 -2.74 0.11
C VAL A 52 -2.81 -1.52 0.45
N TRP A 53 -2.05 -0.98 -0.50
CA TRP A 53 -1.25 0.22 -0.29
C TRP A 53 -1.22 1.14 -1.51
N CYS A 54 -0.90 2.42 -1.29
CA CYS A 54 -0.87 3.45 -2.32
C CYS A 54 0.52 4.06 -2.48
N ASP A 55 1.01 4.15 -3.72
CA ASP A 55 2.17 4.92 -4.15
C ASP A 55 1.67 6.24 -4.77
N ALA A 56 1.45 7.25 -3.93
CA ALA A 56 0.95 8.57 -4.32
C ALA A 56 1.95 9.71 -4.07
N GLU A 57 3.00 9.45 -3.28
CA GLU A 57 3.91 10.48 -2.77
C GLU A 57 5.36 10.06 -2.97
N GLU A 58 6.28 11.03 -2.90
CA GLU A 58 7.72 10.73 -2.93
C GLU A 58 8.13 9.81 -1.77
N HIS A 59 7.38 9.84 -0.66
CA HIS A 59 7.68 9.12 0.59
C HIS A 59 6.45 8.28 1.01
N MET A 60 6.67 7.14 1.68
CA MET A 60 5.59 6.23 2.10
C MET A 60 5.19 6.52 3.55
N ASN A 61 3.92 6.41 3.91
CA ASN A 61 3.47 6.42 5.30
C ASN A 61 2.69 5.14 5.62
N GLN A 62 2.79 4.63 6.85
CA GLN A 62 1.97 3.53 7.35
C GLN A 62 0.46 3.82 7.28
N ALA A 63 0.05 5.09 7.28
CA ALA A 63 -1.34 5.48 7.03
C ALA A 63 -1.85 5.02 5.64
N ASN A 64 -0.95 4.77 4.70
CA ASN A 64 -1.27 4.38 3.33
C ASN A 64 -1.43 2.87 3.14
N MET A 65 -1.52 2.08 4.22
CA MET A 65 -1.73 0.63 4.12
C MET A 65 -2.89 0.11 4.96
N VAL A 66 -3.63 -0.85 4.41
CA VAL A 66 -4.69 -1.57 5.12
C VAL A 66 -4.48 -3.07 4.97
N MET A 67 -4.49 -3.78 6.10
CA MET A 67 -4.24 -5.22 6.18
C MET A 67 -5.54 -6.02 6.18
N PHE A 68 -5.54 -7.14 5.47
CA PHE A 68 -6.68 -8.05 5.31
C PHE A 68 -6.26 -9.49 5.49
N SER A 69 -7.18 -10.33 5.95
CA SER A 69 -6.92 -11.76 6.12
C SER A 69 -6.93 -12.52 4.79
N THR A 70 -7.68 -12.02 3.81
CA THR A 70 -7.82 -12.65 2.48
C THR A 70 -7.64 -11.66 1.33
N GLN A 71 -7.25 -12.19 0.16
CA GLN A 71 -7.18 -11.41 -1.08
C GLN A 71 -8.55 -10.84 -1.48
N ARG A 72 -9.63 -11.57 -1.19
CA ARG A 72 -11.00 -11.16 -1.56
C ARG A 72 -11.42 -9.89 -0.82
N GLU A 73 -11.12 -9.80 0.48
CA GLU A 73 -11.38 -8.61 1.29
C GLU A 73 -10.57 -7.41 0.79
N ALA A 74 -9.27 -7.60 0.54
CA ALA A 74 -8.39 -6.56 -0.02
C ALA A 74 -8.93 -6.01 -1.35
N ARG A 75 -9.41 -6.90 -2.24
CA ARG A 75 -10.03 -6.49 -3.50
C ARG A 75 -11.33 -5.72 -3.29
N PHE A 76 -12.21 -6.19 -2.41
CA PHE A 76 -13.45 -5.48 -2.12
C PHE A 76 -13.20 -4.08 -1.56
N TYR A 77 -12.24 -3.94 -0.65
CA TYR A 77 -11.83 -2.65 -0.11
C TYR A 77 -11.33 -1.71 -1.21
N LEU A 78 -10.37 -2.17 -2.03
CA LEU A 78 -9.83 -1.34 -3.10
C LEU A 78 -10.92 -0.92 -4.11
N HIS A 79 -11.84 -1.82 -4.46
CA HIS A 79 -12.98 -1.46 -5.32
C HIS A 79 -13.94 -0.46 -4.69
N ALA A 80 -14.15 -0.51 -3.37
CA ALA A 80 -14.99 0.45 -2.67
C ALA A 80 -14.34 1.84 -2.64
N LEU A 81 -13.05 1.90 -2.28
CA LEU A 81 -12.25 3.13 -2.25
C LEU A 81 -12.35 3.89 -3.58
N LEU A 82 -12.19 3.19 -4.69
CA LEU A 82 -12.22 3.80 -6.02
C LEU A 82 -13.60 4.28 -6.46
N LYS A 83 -14.68 3.68 -5.95
CA LYS A 83 -16.04 4.17 -6.22
C LYS A 83 -16.33 5.49 -5.52
N GLU A 84 -15.67 5.76 -4.40
CA GLU A 84 -15.82 7.02 -3.67
C GLU A 84 -15.01 8.16 -4.29
N LEU A 85 -14.02 7.84 -5.13
CA LEU A 85 -13.17 8.81 -5.84
C LEU A 85 -13.74 9.26 -7.20
N GLN A 86 -14.85 8.66 -7.66
CA GLN A 86 -15.55 8.99 -8.92
C GLN A 86 -16.74 9.92 -8.70
#